data_AF-A0AAD5B842-F1
#
_entry.id   AF-A0AAD5B842-F1
#
_cell.length_a   1.000
_cell.length_b   1.000
_cell.length_c   1.000
_cell.angle_alpha   90.00
_cell.angle_beta   90.00
_cell.angle_gamma   90.00
#
_symmetry.space_group_name_H-M   'P 1'
#
loop_
_entity.id
_entity.type
_entity.pdbx_description
1 polymer ?
#
loop_
_entity_poly.entity_id
_entity_poly.type
_entity_poly.pdbx_seq_one_letter_code
_entity_poly.pdbx_strand_id
1 'polypeptide(L)'
;DGSFMVRCSTAQNAAQPFTLVVLFNHKVYNIPVRFLKDSSSYALGKEGKKCDELFSSLQEMITHHKDNPLLLIDSKSQAKQTTYLTHP
;
A
#
# COMPACT_ATOMS: atom_id res chain seq x y z
N ASP A 1 5.38 -7.02 -14.28
CA ASP A 1 4.70 -7.13 -12.96
C ASP A 1 4.52 -5.77 -12.33
N GLY A 2 3.49 -5.63 -11.50
CA GLY A 2 3.00 -4.31 -11.05
C GLY A 2 1.50 -4.12 -11.25
N SER A 3 0.75 -5.23 -11.42
CA SER A 3 -0.71 -5.19 -11.43
C SER A 3 -1.22 -4.93 -10.03
N PHE A 4 -2.19 -4.04 -9.89
CA PHE A 4 -2.68 -3.63 -8.58
C PHE A 4 -4.18 -3.35 -8.57
N MET A 5 -4.79 -3.42 -7.41
CA MET A 5 -6.15 -2.91 -7.17
C MET A 5 -6.29 -2.42 -5.74
N VAL A 6 -7.25 -1.53 -5.50
CA VAL A 6 -7.63 -1.13 -4.14
C VAL A 6 -9.00 -1.70 -3.83
N ARG A 7 -9.12 -2.36 -2.67
CA ARG A 7 -10.40 -2.89 -2.16
C ARG A 7 -10.70 -2.35 -0.77
N CYS A 8 -11.98 -2.38 -0.39
CA CYS A 8 -12.38 -2.17 1.00
C CYS A 8 -11.72 -3.22 1.90
N SER A 9 -11.22 -2.77 3.05
CA SER A 9 -10.71 -3.66 4.07
C SER A 9 -11.88 -4.42 4.71
N THR A 10 -11.69 -5.72 4.96
CA THR A 10 -12.63 -6.52 5.74
C THR A 10 -12.36 -6.42 7.23
N ALA A 11 -11.23 -5.84 7.63
CA ALA A 11 -10.97 -5.54 9.02
C ALA A 11 -11.94 -4.43 9.46
N GLN A 12 -12.69 -4.65 10.54
CA GLN A 12 -13.61 -3.67 11.14
C GLN A 12 -12.85 -2.52 11.82
N ASN A 13 -11.79 -2.02 11.19
CA ASN A 13 -10.91 -0.99 11.71
C ASN A 13 -11.01 0.25 10.83
N ALA A 14 -11.64 1.30 11.36
CA ALA A 14 -11.76 2.59 10.68
C ALA A 14 -10.40 3.27 10.40
N ALA A 15 -9.33 2.89 11.12
CA ALA A 15 -7.97 3.37 10.85
C ALA A 15 -7.34 2.69 9.62
N GLN A 16 -7.92 1.61 9.08
CA GLN A 16 -7.45 0.93 7.88
C GLN A 16 -8.61 0.59 6.94
N PRO A 17 -9.21 1.60 6.30
CA PRO A 17 -10.42 1.42 5.50
C PRO A 17 -10.20 0.63 4.21
N PHE A 18 -8.97 0.60 3.67
CA PHE A 18 -8.67 -0.04 2.39
C PHE A 18 -7.48 -0.99 2.46
N THR A 19 -7.35 -1.81 1.42
CA THR A 19 -6.19 -2.66 1.17
C THR A 19 -5.76 -2.48 -0.28
N LEU A 20 -4.49 -2.13 -0.46
CA LEU A 20 -3.82 -2.15 -1.76
C LEU A 20 -3.33 -3.58 -2.00
N VAL A 21 -3.82 -4.18 -3.08
CA VAL A 21 -3.44 -5.52 -3.52
C VAL A 21 -2.49 -5.37 -4.68
N VAL A 22 -1.32 -6.00 -4.61
CA VAL A 22 -0.31 -5.96 -5.68
C VAL A 22 0.08 -7.38 -6.07
N LEU A 23 -0.02 -7.69 -7.36
CA LEU A 23 0.48 -8.94 -7.94
C LEU A 23 1.88 -8.69 -8.49
N PHE A 24 2.86 -9.40 -7.92
CA PHE A 24 4.26 -9.29 -8.29
C PHE A 24 4.97 -10.64 -8.13
N ASN A 25 5.72 -11.09 -9.13
CA ASN A 25 6.39 -12.39 -9.14
C ASN A 25 5.46 -13.56 -8.75
N HIS A 26 4.29 -13.64 -9.38
CA HIS A 26 3.26 -14.65 -9.10
C HIS A 26 2.77 -14.69 -7.64
N LYS A 27 3.01 -13.62 -6.88
CA LYS A 27 2.62 -13.50 -5.48
C LYS A 27 1.74 -12.28 -5.27
N VAL A 28 0.73 -12.44 -4.43
CA VAL A 28 -0.18 -11.37 -4.03
C VAL A 28 0.28 -10.78 -2.70
N TYR A 29 0.55 -9.48 -2.71
CA TYR A 29 0.87 -8.68 -1.53
C TYR A 29 -0.38 -7.89 -1.12
N ASN A 30 -0.82 -8.08 0.13
CA ASN A 30 -1.93 -7.33 0.70
C ASN A 30 -1.35 -6.27 1.63
N ILE A 31 -1.38 -5.02 1.18
CA ILE A 31 -0.78 -3.89 1.87
C ILE A 31 -1.92 -3.08 2.50
N PRO A 32 -1.95 -2.97 3.85
CA PRO A 32 -2.83 -2.06 4.55
C PRO A 32 -2.77 -0.64 4.00
N VAL A 33 -3.92 -0.02 3.75
CA VAL A 33 -4.00 1.44 3.54
C VAL A 33 -4.64 2.03 4.78
N ARG A 34 -3.86 2.78 5.55
CA ARG A 34 -4.30 3.44 6.78
C ARG A 34 -4.84 4.82 6.48
N PHE A 35 -5.77 5.27 7.32
CA PHE A 35 -6.25 6.65 7.36
C PHE A 35 -5.88 7.28 8.70
N LEU A 36 -5.03 8.31 8.65
CA LEU A 36 -4.58 9.08 9.80
C LEU A 36 -5.55 10.24 9.98
N LYS A 37 -6.38 10.17 11.02
CA LYS A 37 -7.42 11.19 11.28
C LYS A 37 -6.83 12.57 11.55
N ASP A 38 -5.74 12.64 12.30
CA ASP A 38 -5.14 13.91 12.73
C ASP A 38 -4.63 14.75 11.56
N SER A 39 -4.07 14.11 10.53
CA SER A 39 -3.59 14.75 9.31
C SER A 39 -4.53 14.59 8.12
N SER A 40 -5.66 13.91 8.28
CA SER A 40 -6.59 13.52 7.21
C SER A 40 -5.87 12.93 5.98
N SER A 41 -4.87 12.08 6.22
CA SER A 41 -3.98 11.54 5.19
C SER A 41 -4.01 10.01 5.15
N TYR A 42 -3.62 9.44 4.03
CA TYR A 42 -3.45 8.01 3.82
C TYR A 42 -1.98 7.60 3.90
N ALA A 43 -1.72 6.40 4.40
CA ALA A 43 -0.37 5.82 4.47
C ALA A 43 -0.40 4.30 4.17
N LEU A 44 0.69 3.76 3.62
CA LEU A 44 0.80 2.34 3.28
C LEU A 44 1.51 1.51 4.35
N GLY A 45 0.99 0.31 4.59
CA GLY A 45 1.57 -0.68 5.49
C GLY A 45 1.16 -0.52 6.95
N LYS A 46 1.85 -1.26 7.83
CA LYS A 46 1.59 -1.25 9.27
C LYS A 46 2.14 0.04 9.92
N GLU A 47 1.52 0.43 11.02
CA GLU A 47 1.95 1.55 11.86
C GLU A 47 3.37 1.35 12.41
N GLY A 48 4.08 2.45 12.67
CA GLY A 48 5.41 2.43 13.31
C GLY A 48 6.59 2.35 12.32
N LYS A 49 6.35 2.54 11.02
CA LYS A 49 7.45 2.73 10.07
C LYS A 49 8.01 4.15 10.20
N LYS A 50 9.34 4.26 10.26
CA LYS A 50 10.05 5.54 10.42
C LYS A 50 9.85 6.56 9.29
N CYS A 51 9.39 6.10 8.12
CA CYS A 51 9.17 6.93 6.93
C CYS A 51 7.85 6.53 6.26
N ASP A 52 6.73 6.80 6.93
CA ASP A 52 5.44 6.70 6.27
C ASP A 52 5.28 7.88 5.31
N GLU A 53 5.16 7.58 4.03
CA GLU A 53 4.72 8.54 3.02
C GLU A 53 3.24 8.83 3.25
N LEU A 54 2.88 10.11 3.28
CA LEU A 54 1.53 10.59 3.52
C LEU A 54 0.94 11.11 2.22
N PHE A 55 -0.30 10.69 1.94
CA PHE A 55 -1.02 11.06 0.73
C PHE A 55 -2.37 11.67 1.09
N SER A 56 -2.80 12.72 0.40
CA SER A 56 -4.13 13.31 0.59
C SER A 56 -5.26 12.43 0.05
N SER A 57 -4.96 11.53 -0.89
CA SER A 57 -5.94 10.62 -1.50
C SER A 57 -5.32 9.30 -1.97
N LEU A 58 -6.18 8.31 -2.21
CA LEU A 58 -5.78 7.03 -2.83
C LEU A 58 -5.23 7.22 -4.25
N GLN A 59 -5.77 8.18 -5.01
CA GLN A 59 -5.32 8.45 -6.37
C GLN A 59 -3.91 9.05 -6.38
N GLU A 60 -3.62 9.96 -5.44
CA GLU A 60 -2.29 10.52 -5.26
C GLU A 60 -1.29 9.43 -4.88
N MET A 61 -1.63 8.58 -3.91
CA MET A 61 -0.83 7.42 -3.50
C MET A 61 -0.50 6.50 -4.70
N ILE A 62 -1.50 6.15 -5.51
CA ILE A 62 -1.30 5.31 -6.69
C ILE A 62 -0.41 6.01 -7.72
N THR A 63 -0.68 7.29 -8.00
CA THR A 63 0.07 8.09 -8.98
C THR A 63 1.53 8.23 -8.57
N HIS A 64 1.79 8.51 -7.28
CA HIS A 64 3.13 8.59 -6.74
C HIS A 64 3.92 7.30 -6.99
N HIS A 65 3.31 6.13 -6.75
CA HIS A 65 3.98 4.84 -6.94
C HIS A 65 4.02 4.33 -8.40
N LYS A 66 3.55 5.13 -9.37
CA LYS A 66 3.87 4.90 -10.79
C LYS A 66 5.32 5.25 -11.09
N ASP A 67 5.80 6.34 -10.48
CA ASP A 67 7.13 6.88 -10.71
C ASP A 67 8.11 6.56 -9.57
N ASN A 68 7.59 6.21 -8.39
CA ASN A 68 8.40 5.89 -7.20
C ASN A 68 8.21 4.41 -6.78
N PRO A 69 9.29 3.67 -6.54
CA PRO A 69 9.21 2.25 -6.25
C PRO A 69 8.56 1.96 -4.90
N LEU A 70 7.52 1.13 -4.89
CA LEU A 70 6.87 0.63 -3.69
C LEU A 70 7.61 -0.57 -3.11
N LEU A 71 7.99 -0.49 -1.84
CA LEU A 71 8.62 -1.60 -1.10
C LEU A 71 7.59 -2.68 -0.73
N LEU A 72 7.80 -3.87 -1.26
CA LEU A 72 7.10 -5.10 -0.92
C LEU A 72 7.94 -5.92 0.05
N ILE A 73 7.30 -6.38 1.13
CA ILE A 73 7.93 -7.26 2.12
C ILE A 73 7.15 -8.56 2.16
N ASP A 74 7.84 -9.65 1.89
CA ASP A 74 7.29 -10.99 1.99
C ASP A 74 6.95 -11.33 3.44
N SER A 75 5.69 -11.67 3.74
CA SER A 75 5.28 -12.00 5.10
C SER A 75 5.93 -13.26 5.67
N LYS A 76 6.36 -14.20 4.81
CA LYS A 76 6.98 -15.47 5.23
C LYS A 76 8.50 -15.37 5.26
N SER A 77 9.10 -14.96 4.15
CA SER A 77 10.57 -14.94 4.02
C SER A 77 11.23 -13.64 4.46
N GLN A 78 10.45 -12.58 4.70
CA GLN A 78 10.94 -11.21 4.93
C GLN A 78 11.79 -10.65 3.78
N ALA A 79 11.76 -11.30 2.61
CA ALA A 79 12.41 -10.80 1.41
C ALA A 79 11.84 -9.43 1.04
N LYS A 80 12.74 -8.51 0.69
CA LYS A 80 12.42 -7.15 0.28
C LYS A 80 12.54 -7.04 -1.23
N GLN A 81 11.49 -6.56 -1.88
CA GLN A 81 11.44 -6.33 -3.31
C GLN A 81 10.78 -4.98 -3.57
N THR A 82 11.00 -4.41 -4.73
CA THR A 82 10.35 -3.16 -5.12
C THR A 82 9.61 -3.33 -6.43
N THR A 83 8.51 -2.61 -6.59
CA THR A 83 7.73 -2.59 -7.83
C THR A 83 7.08 -1.22 -8.05
N TYR A 84 6.59 -0.98 -9.26
CA TYR A 84 5.83 0.22 -9.61
C TYR A 84 4.38 -0.18 -9.92
N LEU A 85 3.43 0.68 -9.54
CA LEU A 85 2.00 0.45 -9.76
C LEU A 85 1.60 0.80 -11.20
N THR A 86 1.92 -0.10 -12.12
CA THR A 86 1.89 0.17 -13.57
C THR A 86 0.61 -0.31 -14.26
N HIS A 87 -0.10 -1.29 -13.69
CA HIS A 87 -1.26 -1.90 -14.34
C HIS A 87 -2.46 -1.93 -13.36
N PRO A 88 -3.46 -1.04 -13.49
CA PRO A 88 -4.66 -1.06 -12.66
C PRO A 88 -5.60 -2.23 -12.97
#